data_AF-A0A383AS67-F1
#
_entry.id   AF-A0A383AS67-F1
#
_cell.length_a   1.000
_cell.length_b   1.000
_cell.length_c   1.000
_cell.angle_alpha   90.00
_cell.angle_beta   90.00
_cell.angle_gamma   90.00
#
_symmetry.space_group_name_H-M   'P 1'
#
loop_
_entity.id
_entity.type
_entity.pdbx_description
1 polymer ?
#
loop_
_entity_poly.entity_id
_entity_poly.type
_entity_poly.pdbx_seq_one_letter_code
_entity_poly.pdbx_strand_id
1 'polypeptide(L)' 'MTKSELILRLAEANPHLYQRDIERIVSTIFDQIAGTLARGDRVELRGFG' A
#
# COMPACT_ATOMS: atom_id res chain seq x y z
N MET A 1 -12.57 5.05 1.53
CA MET A 1 -11.28 4.87 2.21
C MET A 1 -10.22 5.64 1.45
N THR A 2 -9.57 6.62 2.07
CA THR A 2 -8.45 7.38 1.49
C THR A 2 -7.11 6.70 1.81
N LYS A 3 -6.03 7.08 1.11
CA LYS A 3 -4.65 6.61 1.43
C LYS A 3 -4.28 6.97 2.87
N SER A 4 -4.61 8.17 3.31
CA SER A 4 -4.32 8.64 4.67
C SER A 4 -5.09 7.84 5.73
N GLU A 5 -6.37 7.52 5.48
CA GLU A 5 -7.16 6.66 6.36
C GLU A 5 -6.57 5.24 6.47
N LEU A 6 -6.08 4.68 5.36
CA LEU A 6 -5.40 3.38 5.36
C LEU A 6 -4.11 3.41 6.20
N ILE A 7 -3.30 4.46 6.04
CA ILE A 7 -2.05 4.63 6.82
C ILE A 7 -2.37 4.72 8.32
N LEU A 8 -3.38 5.50 8.70
CA LEU A 8 -3.81 5.62 10.10
C LEU A 8 -4.25 4.26 10.67
N ARG A 9 -5.11 3.52 9.97
CA ARG A 9 -5.54 2.18 10.39
C ARG A 9 -4.39 1.19 10.53
N LEU A 10 -3.41 1.24 9.62
CA LEU A 10 -2.23 0.39 9.69
C LEU A 10 -1.32 0.77 10.86
N ALA A 11 -1.21 2.06 11.19
CA ALA A 11 -0.46 2.53 12.35
C ALA A 11 -1.10 2.08 13.67
N GLU A 12 -2.44 2.19 13.77
CA GLU A 12 -3.20 1.68 14.92
C GLU A 12 -3.04 0.16 15.10
N ALA A 13 -3.08 -0.60 13.99
CA ALA A 13 -2.92 -2.05 14.02
C ALA A 13 -1.47 -2.51 14.26
N ASN A 14 -0.48 -1.65 14.00
CA ASN A 14 0.95 -1.97 14.13
C ASN A 14 1.70 -0.91 14.96
N PRO A 15 1.46 -0.82 16.28
CA PRO A 15 2.03 0.25 17.12
C PRO A 15 3.58 0.24 17.23
N HIS A 16 4.21 -0.86 16.83
CA HIS A 16 5.67 -1.04 16.85
C HIS A 16 6.36 -0.48 15.60
N LEU A 17 5.60 -0.09 14.57
CA LEU A 17 6.14 0.51 13.35
C LEU A 17 6.07 2.03 13.42
N TYR A 18 7.08 2.71 12.88
CA TYR A 18 7.01 4.15 12.72
C TYR A 18 6.06 4.52 11.59
N GLN A 19 5.27 5.57 11.79
CA GLN A 19 4.30 6.05 10.80
C GLN A 19 4.93 6.33 9.43
N ARG A 20 6.14 6.91 9.39
CA ARG A 20 6.89 7.15 8.14
C ARG A 20 7.20 5.86 7.37
N ASP A 21 7.44 4.77 8.07
CA ASP A 21 7.79 3.50 7.46
C ASP A 21 6.54 2.86 6.86
N ILE A 22 5.41 2.97 7.55
CA ILE A 22 4.08 2.56 7.03
C ILE A 22 3.74 3.37 5.77
N GLU A 23 3.90 4.69 5.80
CA GLU A 23 3.64 5.54 4.65
C GLU A 23 4.51 5.16 3.43
N ARG A 24 5.79 4.86 3.68
CA ARG A 24 6.73 4.41 2.64
C ARG A 24 6.32 3.06 2.06
N ILE A 25 5.94 2.10 2.90
CA ILE A 25 5.46 0.78 2.47
C ILE A 25 4.21 0.92 1.60
N VAL A 26 3.21 1.67 2.08
CA VAL A 26 1.94 1.89 1.37
C VAL A 26 2.20 2.54 0.01
N SER A 27 3.02 3.59 -0.02
CA SER A 27 3.38 4.27 -1.28
C SER A 27 4.09 3.32 -2.25
N THR A 28 5.07 2.55 -1.75
CA THR A 28 5.82 1.59 -2.57
C THR A 28 4.90 0.55 -3.21
N ILE A 29 3.92 0.03 -2.46
CA ILE A 29 2.96 -0.94 -2.99
C ILE A 29 2.13 -0.32 -4.13
N PHE A 30 1.56 0.87 -3.92
CA PHE A 30 0.76 1.54 -4.96
C PHE A 30 1.58 1.90 -6.19
N ASP A 31 2.81 2.39 -6.01
CA ASP A 31 3.71 2.75 -7.11
C ASP A 31 4.07 1.52 -7.95
N GLN A 32 4.31 0.38 -7.32
CA GLN A 32 4.57 -0.88 -8.04
C GLN A 32 3.36 -1.37 -8.82
N ILE A 33 2.15 -1.30 -8.23
CA ILE A 33 0.90 -1.66 -8.93
C ILE A 33 0.70 -0.74 -10.13
N ALA A 34 0.79 0.58 -9.93
CA ALA A 34 0.61 1.58 -10.98
C ALA A 34 1.64 1.41 -12.10
N GLY A 35 2.92 1.25 -11.75
CA GLY A 35 3.98 1.05 -12.73
C GLY A 35 3.81 -0.24 -13.53
N THR A 36 3.31 -1.31 -12.90
CA THR A 36 3.05 -2.60 -13.58
C THR A 36 1.90 -2.46 -14.56
N LEU A 37 0.78 -1.89 -14.14
CA LEU A 37 -0.37 -1.65 -15.02
C LEU A 37 -0.02 -0.69 -16.17
N ALA A 38 0.81 0.33 -15.93
CA ALA A 38 1.24 1.28 -16.96
C ALA A 38 2.08 0.62 -18.08
N ARG A 39 2.76 -0.50 -17.80
CA ARG A 39 3.47 -1.29 -18.81
C ARG A 39 2.57 -2.27 -19.57
N GLY A 40 1.30 -2.38 -19.19
CA GLY A 40 0.36 -3.37 -19.74
C GLY A 40 0.50 -4.75 -19.10
N ASP A 41 1.32 -4.87 -18.05
CA ASP A 41 1.46 -6.11 -17.28
C ASP A 41 0.24 -6.30 -16.35
N ARG A 42 -0.08 -7.55 -16.03
CA ARG A 42 -1.14 -7.89 -15.07
C ARG A 42 -0.60 -7.92 -13.64
N VAL A 43 -1.34 -7.32 -12.71
CA VAL A 43 -1.15 -7.48 -11.26
C VAL A 43 -2.19 -8.49 -10.75
N GLU A 44 -1.77 -9.46 -9.94
CA GLU A 44 -2.66 -10.41 -9.28
C GLU A 44 -2.37 -10.42 -7.77
N LEU A 45 -3.39 -10.10 -6.97
CA LEU A 45 -3.33 -10.15 -5.51
C LEU A 45 -4.30 -11.22 -5.03
N ARG A 46 -3.78 -12.42 -4.80
CA ARG A 46 -4.62 -13.57 -4.38
C ARG A 46 -5.41 -13.24 -3.12
N GLY A 47 -6.72 -13.51 -3.16
CA GLY A 47 -7.64 -13.22 -2.06
C GLY A 47 -8.11 -11.75 -2.00
N PHE A 48 -7.66 -10.90 -2.93
CA PHE A 48 -8.11 -9.52 -3.10
C PHE A 48 -8.74 -9.29 -4.48
N GLY A 49 -8.05 -9.76 -5.54
CA GLY A 49 -8.44 -9.58 -6.94
C GLY A 49 -7.28 -9.79 -7.89
#